data_AF-A0A3N5KJT7-F1
#
_entry.id   AF-A0A3N5KJT7-F1
#
_cell.length_a   1.000
_cell.length_b   1.000
_cell.length_c   1.000
_cell.angle_alpha   90.00
_cell.angle_beta   90.00
_cell.angle_gamma   90.00
#
_symmetry.space_group_name_H-M   'P 1'
#
loop_
_entity.id
_entity.type
_entity.pdbx_description
1 polymer ?
#
loop_
_entity_poly.entity_id
_entity_poly.type
_entity_poly.pdbx_seq_one_letter_code
_entity_poly.pdbx_strand_id
1 'polypeptide(L)'
;MKCNRPRGLSCAVVCLCILMGVARAQPPPPSQRQSPFESVRPAAEPPKPEAQPPKPEAVKPPPSPFEAPKVREEEPPPRAPADVIEAIEFRGTRRVPQDTLRSMIFSKRGDKIDDDTLRRDFMAIWNTGRFDDIRMEIEPGKTGQVLRFVVTERQIVRSITYEGIKSVTVSEILDRFKERRVGLSVESMYEPSRVQRARVVLQEYLAERGRQFAEVTPVLRPIPPSSLSVTFRVNEGPKVKVGKLDI
;
A
#
# COMPACT_ATOMS: atom_id res chain seq x y z
N MET A 1 78.24 0.65 -23.73
CA MET A 1 78.23 -0.75 -24.24
C MET A 1 76.76 -1.20 -24.32
N LYS A 2 76.25 -1.73 -25.45
CA LYS A 2 76.33 -3.15 -25.93
C LYS A 2 75.81 -4.13 -24.87
N CYS A 3 74.89 -5.08 -25.12
CA CYS A 3 74.20 -5.60 -26.32
C CYS A 3 72.83 -6.16 -25.87
N ASN A 4 71.70 -6.10 -26.60
CA ASN A 4 71.30 -6.64 -27.91
C ASN A 4 70.42 -7.92 -27.79
N ARG A 5 69.39 -7.96 -28.66
CA ARG A 5 68.35 -8.98 -28.91
C ARG A 5 68.95 -10.28 -29.51
N PRO A 6 68.23 -11.42 -29.62
CA PRO A 6 67.30 -11.58 -30.76
C PRO A 6 66.10 -12.58 -30.64
N ARG A 7 65.15 -12.43 -31.59
CA ARG A 7 64.34 -13.44 -32.35
C ARG A 7 63.80 -14.70 -31.63
N GLY A 8 62.54 -15.14 -31.79
CA GLY A 8 61.45 -14.77 -32.70
C GLY A 8 60.87 -16.01 -33.38
N LEU A 9 59.57 -16.03 -33.77
CA LEU A 9 59.05 -16.97 -34.77
C LEU A 9 57.75 -16.44 -35.41
N SER A 10 57.64 -16.58 -36.72
CA SER A 10 56.43 -16.28 -37.50
C SER A 10 55.42 -17.43 -37.42
N CYS A 11 54.13 -17.11 -37.57
CA CYS A 11 53.30 -17.86 -38.51
C CYS A 11 52.11 -17.01 -38.96
N ALA A 12 52.07 -16.67 -40.24
CA ALA A 12 50.89 -16.08 -40.87
C ALA A 12 50.01 -17.23 -41.38
N VAL A 13 48.70 -17.16 -41.12
CA VAL A 13 47.71 -18.00 -41.82
C VAL A 13 46.62 -17.10 -42.36
N VAL A 14 46.45 -17.17 -43.67
CA VAL A 14 45.41 -16.49 -44.44
C VAL A 14 44.17 -17.38 -44.51
N CYS A 15 43.00 -16.84 -44.22
CA CYS A 15 41.69 -17.43 -44.55
C CYS A 15 40.66 -16.28 -44.57
N LEU A 16 40.40 -15.66 -45.71
CA LEU A 16 39.48 -16.07 -46.79
C LEU A 16 37.99 -15.98 -46.38
N CYS A 17 37.28 -15.06 -47.03
CA CYS A 17 35.90 -14.70 -46.75
C CYS A 17 34.89 -15.77 -47.20
N ILE A 18 34.00 -16.22 -46.31
CA ILE A 18 32.72 -16.87 -46.69
C ILE A 18 31.57 -16.40 -45.77
N LEU A 19 30.55 -15.79 -46.39
CA LEU A 19 29.15 -15.60 -45.99
C LEU A 19 28.81 -15.01 -44.60
N MET A 20 28.22 -13.80 -44.62
CA MET A 20 27.38 -13.29 -43.53
C MET A 20 26.06 -14.08 -43.43
N GLY A 21 25.83 -14.74 -42.29
CA GLY A 21 24.52 -15.28 -41.91
C GLY A 21 23.87 -14.43 -40.81
N VAL A 22 22.79 -13.72 -41.12
CA VAL A 22 22.06 -12.89 -40.15
C VAL A 22 21.09 -13.76 -39.33
N ALA A 23 21.51 -14.18 -38.14
CA ALA A 23 20.67 -14.92 -37.21
C ALA A 23 19.73 -13.99 -36.41
N ARG A 24 18.52 -13.74 -36.95
CA ARG A 24 17.41 -13.18 -36.15
C ARG A 24 16.86 -14.28 -35.23
N ALA A 25 16.94 -14.07 -33.91
CA ALA A 25 16.23 -14.90 -32.94
C ALA A 25 14.71 -14.71 -33.08
N GLN A 26 13.97 -15.79 -33.30
CA GLN A 26 12.51 -15.82 -33.31
C GLN A 26 11.96 -16.24 -31.93
N PRO A 27 10.81 -15.72 -31.48
CA PRO A 27 10.15 -16.22 -30.29
C PRO A 27 9.51 -17.61 -30.53
N PRO A 28 9.43 -18.50 -29.52
CA PRO A 28 8.88 -19.84 -29.67
C PRO A 28 7.33 -19.85 -29.73
N PRO A 29 6.72 -20.87 -30.37
CA PRO A 29 5.26 -21.01 -30.46
C PRO A 29 4.65 -21.54 -29.14
N PRO A 30 3.37 -21.22 -28.85
CA PRO A 30 2.68 -21.74 -27.66
C PRO A 30 2.34 -23.23 -27.80
N SER A 31 2.69 -24.03 -26.78
CA SER A 31 2.35 -25.45 -26.73
C SER A 31 0.98 -25.66 -26.08
N GLN A 32 0.04 -26.24 -26.85
CA GLN A 32 -1.18 -26.83 -26.30
C GLN A 32 -0.89 -28.27 -25.86
N ARG A 33 -1.36 -28.64 -24.65
CA ARG A 33 -1.58 -30.04 -24.26
C ARG A 33 -2.97 -30.19 -23.64
N GLN A 34 -3.80 -30.95 -24.34
CA GLN A 34 -5.07 -31.55 -23.89
C GLN A 34 -4.76 -32.70 -22.89
N SER A 35 -5.67 -33.29 -22.13
CA SER A 35 -6.98 -32.96 -21.51
C SER A 35 -7.28 -34.13 -20.53
N PRO A 36 -8.22 -34.01 -19.57
CA PRO A 36 -9.46 -34.79 -19.74
C PRO A 36 -10.71 -34.18 -19.05
N PHE A 37 -11.90 -34.59 -19.52
CA PHE A 37 -13.23 -34.11 -19.13
C PHE A 37 -13.48 -32.61 -19.50
N GLU A 38 -14.63 -32.20 -20.04
CA GLU A 38 -15.90 -32.90 -20.26
C GLU A 38 -16.46 -32.56 -21.65
N SER A 39 -16.90 -33.57 -22.41
CA SER A 39 -17.32 -33.42 -23.81
C SER A 39 -18.82 -33.60 -23.96
N VAL A 40 -19.59 -32.51 -23.96
CA VAL A 40 -21.01 -32.56 -24.31
C VAL A 40 -21.16 -32.65 -25.83
N ARG A 41 -21.58 -33.82 -26.33
CA ARG A 41 -22.00 -34.04 -27.73
C ARG A 41 -23.53 -34.00 -27.82
N PRO A 42 -24.13 -33.41 -28.88
CA PRO A 42 -25.55 -33.56 -29.20
C PRO A 42 -25.82 -34.83 -30.04
N ALA A 43 -27.04 -35.37 -29.95
CA ALA A 43 -27.58 -36.43 -30.81
C ALA A 43 -29.12 -36.37 -30.92
N ALA A 44 -29.70 -37.01 -31.94
CA ALA A 44 -31.14 -37.06 -32.27
C ALA A 44 -31.60 -38.55 -32.43
N GLU A 45 -32.80 -38.97 -32.84
CA GLU A 45 -33.95 -38.37 -33.57
C GLU A 45 -35.31 -38.98 -33.08
N PRO A 46 -36.50 -38.64 -33.64
CA PRO A 46 -37.83 -38.98 -33.08
C PRO A 46 -38.41 -40.33 -33.62
N PRO A 47 -39.63 -40.81 -33.22
CA PRO A 47 -40.94 -40.32 -33.73
C PRO A 47 -42.18 -40.39 -32.76
N LYS A 48 -43.36 -40.03 -33.31
CA LYS A 48 -44.77 -39.89 -32.79
C LYS A 48 -45.53 -41.24 -32.54
N PRO A 49 -46.85 -41.35 -32.15
CA PRO A 49 -47.98 -40.37 -32.15
C PRO A 49 -49.00 -40.38 -30.93
N GLU A 50 -50.13 -39.63 -31.07
CA GLU A 50 -51.46 -39.74 -30.38
C GLU A 50 -51.60 -39.37 -28.87
N ALA A 51 -52.70 -38.80 -28.32
CA ALA A 51 -53.96 -38.25 -28.87
C ALA A 51 -54.59 -37.12 -27.97
N GLN A 52 -55.73 -36.55 -28.40
CA GLN A 52 -56.52 -35.40 -27.90
C GLN A 52 -57.20 -35.59 -26.51
N PRO A 53 -57.95 -34.61 -25.90
CA PRO A 53 -58.43 -33.29 -26.39
C PRO A 53 -58.30 -32.06 -25.43
N PRO A 54 -58.59 -30.83 -25.91
CA PRO A 54 -58.72 -29.63 -25.07
C PRO A 54 -60.13 -29.47 -24.47
N LYS A 55 -60.23 -28.81 -23.31
CA LYS A 55 -61.49 -28.31 -22.69
C LYS A 55 -61.20 -27.08 -21.79
N PRO A 56 -62.18 -26.21 -21.50
CA PRO A 56 -62.27 -24.98 -22.28
C PRO A 56 -62.16 -23.70 -21.42
N GLU A 57 -62.03 -22.55 -22.09
CA GLU A 57 -62.26 -21.25 -21.45
C GLU A 57 -63.67 -21.19 -20.84
N ALA A 58 -63.76 -20.73 -19.58
CA ALA A 58 -65.02 -20.47 -18.92
C ALA A 58 -64.93 -19.18 -18.08
N VAL A 59 -65.37 -18.09 -18.70
CA VAL A 59 -66.18 -16.99 -18.13
C VAL A 59 -65.78 -16.44 -16.75
N LYS A 60 -65.32 -15.18 -16.74
CA LYS A 60 -65.27 -14.32 -15.55
C LYS A 60 -66.68 -14.05 -15.00
N PRO A 61 -66.92 -14.19 -13.69
CA PRO A 61 -68.03 -13.51 -13.02
C PRO A 61 -67.74 -12.00 -12.83
N PRO A 62 -68.77 -11.14 -12.80
CA PRO A 62 -68.60 -9.70 -12.53
C PRO A 62 -68.27 -9.42 -11.05
N PRO A 63 -67.67 -8.26 -10.72
CA PRO A 63 -67.32 -7.91 -9.34
C PRO A 63 -68.55 -7.59 -8.48
N SER A 64 -68.59 -8.15 -7.27
CA SER A 64 -69.53 -7.73 -6.22
C SER A 64 -69.02 -6.44 -5.55
N PRO A 65 -69.87 -5.41 -5.34
CA PRO A 65 -69.40 -4.06 -4.96
C PRO A 65 -69.23 -3.84 -3.45
N PHE A 66 -68.94 -4.88 -2.65
CA PHE A 66 -68.74 -4.76 -1.20
C PHE A 66 -67.73 -5.79 -0.66
N GLU A 67 -66.44 -5.53 -0.86
CA GLU A 67 -65.41 -5.96 0.09
C GLU A 67 -64.53 -4.76 0.45
N ALA A 68 -64.33 -4.55 1.75
CA ALA A 68 -63.63 -3.39 2.29
C ALA A 68 -62.18 -3.34 1.80
N PRO A 69 -61.56 -2.14 1.68
CA PRO A 69 -60.15 -2.03 1.34
C PRO A 69 -59.32 -2.80 2.36
N LYS A 70 -58.78 -3.94 1.92
CA LYS A 70 -57.79 -4.70 2.69
C LYS A 70 -56.60 -3.76 2.86
N VAL A 71 -56.44 -3.25 4.08
CA VAL A 71 -55.38 -2.30 4.44
C VAL A 71 -54.07 -2.87 3.92
N ARG A 72 -53.52 -2.19 2.91
CA ARG A 72 -52.15 -2.43 2.48
C ARG A 72 -51.32 -1.98 3.66
N GLU A 73 -50.81 -2.94 4.41
CA GLU A 73 -49.95 -2.68 5.55
C GLU A 73 -48.74 -1.91 5.02
N GLU A 74 -48.74 -0.60 5.27
CA GLU A 74 -47.65 0.28 4.88
C GLU A 74 -46.45 -0.18 5.70
N GLU A 75 -45.44 -0.73 5.02
CA GLU A 75 -44.15 -0.98 5.64
C GLU A 75 -43.74 0.32 6.34
N PRO A 76 -43.48 0.32 7.66
CA PRO A 76 -43.23 1.54 8.39
C PRO A 76 -42.06 2.28 7.71
N PRO A 77 -42.18 3.60 7.50
CA PRO A 77 -41.17 4.35 6.74
C PRO A 77 -39.79 4.05 7.32
N PRO A 78 -38.76 3.84 6.48
CA PRO A 78 -37.44 3.42 6.93
C PRO A 78 -36.98 4.38 8.01
N ARG A 79 -36.97 3.87 9.26
CA ARG A 79 -36.80 4.67 10.45
C ARG A 79 -35.43 5.32 10.32
N ALA A 80 -35.38 6.64 10.19
CA ALA A 80 -34.11 7.36 10.12
C ALA A 80 -33.25 6.86 11.30
N PRO A 81 -31.99 6.44 11.06
CA PRO A 81 -31.17 5.90 12.12
C PRO A 81 -31.10 6.97 13.21
N ALA A 82 -31.45 6.61 14.45
CA ALA A 82 -31.34 7.55 15.54
C ALA A 82 -29.90 8.05 15.63
N ASP A 83 -29.68 9.31 16.00
CA ASP A 83 -28.36 9.92 16.23
C ASP A 83 -27.70 9.39 17.51
N VAL A 84 -27.78 8.08 17.70
CA VAL A 84 -27.35 7.30 18.85
C VAL A 84 -26.39 6.23 18.33
N ILE A 85 -25.25 6.07 19.00
CA ILE A 85 -24.20 5.15 18.60
C ILE A 85 -24.65 3.70 18.86
N GLU A 86 -24.92 2.95 17.80
CA GLU A 86 -25.31 1.54 17.86
C GLU A 86 -24.10 0.63 18.15
N ALA A 87 -22.96 0.93 17.55
CA ALA A 87 -21.71 0.18 17.69
C ALA A 87 -20.49 1.04 17.37
N ILE A 88 -19.33 0.66 17.91
CA ILE A 88 -18.04 1.27 17.61
C ILE A 88 -17.06 0.19 17.12
N GLU A 89 -16.67 0.30 15.85
CA GLU A 89 -15.75 -0.59 15.15
C GLU A 89 -14.38 0.06 14.95
N PHE A 90 -13.32 -0.72 15.09
CA PHE A 90 -11.97 -0.32 14.66
C PHE A 90 -11.51 -1.25 13.52
N ARG A 91 -10.90 -0.69 12.47
CA ARG A 91 -10.33 -1.43 11.35
C ARG A 91 -8.89 -1.00 11.09
N GLY A 92 -8.03 -1.95 10.73
CA GLY A 92 -6.60 -1.71 10.44
C GLY A 92 -5.66 -1.79 11.67
N THR A 93 -6.21 -1.95 12.87
CA THR A 93 -5.45 -2.32 14.09
C THR A 93 -4.80 -3.70 13.93
N ARG A 94 -3.51 -3.83 14.31
CA ARG A 94 -2.74 -5.09 14.31
C ARG A 94 -1.99 -5.31 15.61
N ARG A 95 -1.27 -4.29 16.10
CA ARG A 95 -0.48 -4.35 17.34
C ARG A 95 -1.22 -3.77 18.54
N VAL A 96 -2.20 -2.90 18.32
CA VAL A 96 -3.02 -2.31 19.40
C VAL A 96 -4.35 -3.05 19.51
N PRO A 97 -4.70 -3.63 20.68
CA PRO A 97 -6.02 -4.22 20.90
C PRO A 97 -7.14 -3.19 20.76
N GLN A 98 -8.27 -3.60 20.17
CA GLN A 98 -9.40 -2.69 19.94
C GLN A 98 -10.04 -2.21 21.24
N ASP A 99 -10.05 -3.04 22.29
CA ASP A 99 -10.58 -2.64 23.59
C ASP A 99 -9.73 -1.55 24.27
N THR A 100 -8.42 -1.53 24.00
CA THR A 100 -7.52 -0.45 24.46
C THR A 100 -7.85 0.88 23.77
N LEU A 101 -8.25 0.86 22.50
CA LEU A 101 -8.72 2.07 21.80
C LEU A 101 -10.11 2.48 22.27
N ARG A 102 -11.01 1.50 22.48
CA ARG A 102 -12.36 1.72 23.01
C ARG A 102 -12.36 2.34 24.42
N SER A 103 -11.32 2.10 25.22
CA SER A 103 -11.16 2.73 26.54
C SER A 103 -10.48 4.11 26.50
N MET A 104 -9.91 4.52 25.36
CA MET A 104 -9.28 5.84 25.17
C MET A 104 -10.24 6.90 24.62
N ILE A 105 -11.33 6.46 23.97
CA ILE A 105 -12.38 7.34 23.47
C ILE A 105 -13.43 7.65 24.55
N PHE A 106 -14.05 8.81 24.43
CA PHE A 106 -15.15 9.29 25.25
C PHE A 106 -16.50 8.74 24.78
N SER A 107 -16.72 8.63 23.46
CA SER A 107 -17.96 8.08 22.90
C SER A 107 -18.18 6.61 23.25
N LYS A 108 -19.40 6.26 23.67
CA LYS A 108 -19.81 4.89 23.99
C LYS A 108 -21.07 4.49 23.22
N ARG A 109 -21.33 3.18 23.19
CA ARG A 109 -22.57 2.62 22.68
C ARG A 109 -23.76 3.16 23.49
N GLY A 110 -24.74 3.75 22.81
CA GLY A 110 -25.92 4.37 23.43
C GLY A 110 -25.80 5.88 23.67
N ASP A 111 -24.61 6.47 23.50
CA ASP A 111 -24.46 7.93 23.53
C ASP A 111 -25.03 8.56 22.25
N LYS A 112 -25.41 9.83 22.33
CA LYS A 112 -25.75 10.61 21.14
C LYS A 112 -24.49 11.00 20.37
N ILE A 113 -24.58 11.07 19.05
CA ILE A 113 -23.50 11.61 18.22
C ILE A 113 -23.39 13.13 18.45
N ASP A 114 -22.17 13.56 18.78
CA ASP A 114 -21.78 14.95 18.99
C ASP A 114 -20.40 15.18 18.37
N ASP A 115 -20.31 16.11 17.42
CA ASP A 115 -19.10 16.39 16.65
C ASP A 115 -17.93 16.82 17.53
N ASP A 116 -18.19 17.53 18.64
CA ASP A 116 -17.14 17.94 19.57
C ASP A 116 -16.57 16.73 20.33
N THR A 117 -17.40 15.78 20.72
CA THR A 117 -16.97 14.53 21.35
C THR A 117 -16.23 13.63 20.35
N LEU A 118 -16.73 13.49 19.12
CA LEU A 118 -16.00 12.80 18.04
C LEU A 118 -14.63 13.44 17.76
N ARG A 119 -14.52 14.76 17.77
CA ARG A 119 -13.25 15.47 17.63
C ARG A 119 -12.29 15.17 18.79
N ARG A 120 -12.78 15.11 20.03
CA ARG A 120 -11.97 14.70 21.19
C ARG A 120 -11.48 13.26 21.06
N ASP A 121 -12.31 12.35 20.57
CA ASP A 121 -11.95 10.94 20.33
C ASP A 121 -10.87 10.79 19.27
N PHE A 122 -11.02 11.49 18.15
CA PHE A 122 -9.98 11.56 17.12
C PHE A 122 -8.65 12.05 17.70
N MET A 123 -8.67 13.13 18.49
CA MET A 123 -7.45 13.68 19.10
C MET A 123 -6.86 12.74 20.16
N ALA A 124 -7.69 12.03 20.94
CA ALA A 124 -7.22 11.04 21.90
C ALA A 124 -6.44 9.90 21.22
N ILE A 125 -6.96 9.36 20.10
CA ILE A 125 -6.29 8.32 19.33
C ILE A 125 -5.04 8.88 18.61
N TRP A 126 -5.13 10.08 18.00
CA TRP A 126 -4.02 10.72 17.29
C TRP A 126 -2.83 11.00 18.22
N ASN A 127 -3.09 11.53 19.42
CA ASN A 127 -2.08 11.86 20.43
C ASN A 127 -1.32 10.63 20.96
N THR A 128 -1.79 9.40 20.72
CA THR A 128 -0.99 8.19 21.01
C THR A 128 0.28 8.11 20.15
N GLY A 129 0.33 8.81 19.02
CA GLY A 129 1.45 8.80 18.08
C GLY A 129 1.67 7.46 17.36
N ARG A 130 0.71 6.52 17.43
CA ARG A 130 0.81 5.15 16.90
C ARG A 130 0.27 4.97 15.49
N PHE A 131 -0.51 5.93 14.99
CA PHE A 131 -1.22 5.84 13.71
C PHE A 131 -0.72 6.90 12.73
N ASP A 132 -0.65 6.54 11.45
CA ASP A 132 -0.17 7.39 10.36
C ASP A 132 -1.34 8.13 9.69
N ASP A 133 -2.44 7.38 9.45
CA ASP A 133 -3.72 7.89 8.99
C ASP A 133 -4.84 7.39 9.93
N ILE A 134 -5.83 8.23 10.19
CA ILE A 134 -7.04 7.92 10.97
C ILE A 134 -8.22 8.53 10.21
N ARG A 135 -9.17 7.69 9.82
CA ARG A 135 -10.43 8.12 9.22
C ARG A 135 -11.58 7.69 10.09
N MET A 136 -12.54 8.59 10.24
CA MET A 136 -13.78 8.35 10.94
C MET A 136 -14.89 8.26 9.90
N GLU A 137 -15.51 7.11 9.83
CA GLU A 137 -16.65 6.82 8.95
C GLU A 137 -17.87 6.60 9.84
N ILE A 138 -19.00 7.20 9.48
CA ILE A 138 -20.27 7.00 10.18
C ILE A 138 -21.21 6.33 9.19
N GLU A 139 -21.64 5.11 9.51
CA GLU A 139 -22.54 4.32 8.67
C GLU A 139 -23.90 4.14 9.34
N PRO A 140 -25.02 4.18 8.60
CA PRO A 140 -26.32 3.87 9.15
C PRO A 140 -26.40 2.39 9.56
N GLY A 141 -26.71 2.14 10.83
CA GLY A 141 -26.95 0.81 11.39
C GLY A 141 -28.40 0.37 11.27
N LYS A 142 -28.79 -0.65 12.04
CA LYS A 142 -30.17 -1.18 12.07
C LYS A 142 -31.08 -0.41 13.03
N THR A 143 -30.48 0.21 14.04
CA THR A 143 -31.17 0.85 15.18
C THR A 143 -30.63 2.27 15.45
N GLY A 144 -29.36 2.52 15.13
CA GLY A 144 -28.72 3.82 15.26
C GLY A 144 -27.61 3.97 14.21
N GLN A 145 -26.54 4.70 14.56
CA GLN A 145 -25.39 4.90 13.68
C GLN A 145 -24.18 4.08 14.17
N VAL A 146 -23.43 3.49 13.25
CA VAL A 146 -22.22 2.71 13.51
C VAL A 146 -21.00 3.60 13.25
N LEU A 147 -20.23 3.85 14.31
CA LEU A 147 -19.01 4.64 14.24
C LEU A 147 -17.82 3.74 13.93
N ARG A 148 -17.19 3.94 12.77
CA ARG A 148 -16.05 3.15 12.32
C ARG A 148 -14.79 3.99 12.24
N PHE A 149 -13.77 3.57 12.98
CA PHE A 149 -12.42 4.12 12.89
C PHE A 149 -11.57 3.24 11.97
N VAL A 150 -11.26 3.74 10.78
CA VAL A 150 -10.31 3.12 9.85
C VAL A 150 -8.94 3.73 10.12
N VAL A 151 -8.04 2.95 10.72
CA VAL A 151 -6.71 3.41 11.16
C VAL A 151 -5.58 2.68 10.44
N THR A 152 -4.52 3.40 10.11
CA THR A 152 -3.27 2.83 9.59
C THR A 152 -2.21 2.89 10.67
N GLU A 153 -1.81 1.75 11.23
CA GLU A 153 -0.72 1.70 12.22
C GLU A 153 0.64 2.10 11.62
N ARG A 154 1.44 2.86 12.37
CA ARG A 154 2.80 3.21 12.00
C ARG A 154 3.71 1.99 12.02
N GLN A 155 4.49 1.83 10.98
CA GLN A 155 5.49 0.77 10.86
C GLN A 155 6.68 1.04 11.79
N ILE A 156 7.36 -0.03 12.23
CA ILE A 156 8.57 0.08 13.07
C ILE A 156 9.82 0.07 12.18
N VAL A 157 10.75 0.99 12.43
CA VAL A 157 12.03 1.05 11.71
C VAL A 157 12.93 -0.10 12.18
N ARG A 158 13.04 -1.17 11.39
CA ARG A 158 13.80 -2.39 11.73
C ARG A 158 15.30 -2.25 11.47
N SER A 159 15.67 -1.44 10.48
CA SER A 159 17.06 -1.17 10.09
C SER A 159 17.16 0.19 9.40
N ILE A 160 18.30 0.84 9.59
CA ILE A 160 18.68 2.07 8.90
C ILE A 160 20.00 1.80 8.18
N THR A 161 19.99 1.90 6.85
CA THR A 161 21.15 1.66 5.99
C THR A 161 21.57 2.96 5.31
N TYR A 162 22.87 3.15 5.14
CA TYR A 162 23.44 4.31 4.45
C TYR A 162 24.23 3.83 3.22
N GLU A 163 23.80 4.24 2.03
CA GLU A 163 24.41 3.89 0.74
C GLU A 163 25.13 5.12 0.14
N GLY A 164 26.31 4.93 -0.46
CA GLY A 164 27.03 5.98 -1.18
C GLY A 164 27.91 6.92 -0.34
N ILE A 165 27.86 6.83 0.99
CA ILE A 165 28.72 7.59 1.91
C ILE A 165 30.17 7.06 1.86
N LYS A 166 31.13 7.98 1.75
CA LYS A 166 32.58 7.69 1.65
C LYS A 166 33.45 8.62 2.51
N SER A 167 32.96 9.81 2.87
CA SER A 167 33.67 10.86 3.61
C SER A 167 33.30 10.94 5.10
N VAL A 168 32.36 10.11 5.53
CA VAL A 168 31.75 10.11 6.86
C VAL A 168 31.52 8.66 7.30
N THR A 169 31.70 8.38 8.60
CA THR A 169 31.39 7.06 9.17
C THR A 169 29.96 7.02 9.72
N VAL A 170 29.35 5.83 9.80
CA VAL A 170 27.99 5.67 10.33
C VAL A 170 27.87 6.16 11.78
N SER A 171 28.91 5.97 12.60
CA SER A 171 28.94 6.45 13.99
C SER A 171 28.80 7.97 14.07
N GLU A 172 29.57 8.71 13.27
CA GLU A 172 29.49 10.18 13.19
C GLU A 172 28.08 10.67 12.84
N ILE A 173 27.37 9.98 11.92
CA ILE A 173 25.99 10.32 11.55
C ILE A 173 25.04 10.11 12.72
N LEU A 174 25.16 8.98 13.41
CA LEU A 174 24.33 8.65 14.57
C LEU A 174 24.53 9.66 15.71
N ASP A 175 25.76 10.15 15.91
CA ASP A 175 26.05 11.17 16.92
C ASP A 175 25.49 12.54 16.53
N ARG A 176 25.63 12.98 15.27
CA ARG A 176 24.96 14.21 14.78
C ARG A 176 23.44 14.12 14.86
N PHE A 177 22.84 12.94 14.65
CA PHE A 177 21.39 12.73 14.80
C PHE A 177 20.93 12.84 16.26
N LYS A 178 21.75 12.46 17.24
CA LYS A 178 21.49 12.69 18.68
C LYS A 178 21.60 14.17 19.02
N GLU A 179 22.69 14.84 18.60
CA GLU A 179 22.93 16.27 18.83
C GLU A 179 21.79 17.14 18.31
N ARG A 180 21.37 16.91 17.04
CA ARG A 180 20.25 17.62 16.40
C ARG A 180 18.87 17.10 16.83
N ARG A 181 18.79 16.17 17.79
CA ARG A 181 17.56 15.58 18.35
C ARG A 181 16.57 15.08 17.28
N VAL A 182 17.08 14.47 16.22
CA VAL A 182 16.27 14.00 15.07
C VAL A 182 15.23 12.96 15.51
N GLY A 183 15.56 12.13 16.50
CA GLY A 183 14.69 11.12 17.08
C GLY A 183 14.48 9.88 16.20
N LEU A 184 15.27 9.72 15.13
CA LEU A 184 15.25 8.56 14.27
C LEU A 184 16.27 7.53 14.78
N SER A 185 15.76 6.43 15.35
CA SER A 185 16.55 5.31 15.87
C SER A 185 16.05 3.99 15.31
N VAL A 186 16.90 2.95 15.34
CA VAL A 186 16.43 1.57 15.15
C VAL A 186 15.38 1.24 16.23
N GLU A 187 14.38 0.44 15.88
CA GLU A 187 13.22 0.06 16.70
C GLU A 187 12.23 1.20 17.05
N SER A 188 12.50 2.44 16.61
CA SER A 188 11.55 3.54 16.75
C SER A 188 10.39 3.44 15.75
N MET A 189 9.24 4.04 16.09
CA MET A 189 8.12 4.18 15.16
C MET A 189 8.52 5.11 14.00
N TYR A 190 8.19 4.70 12.78
CA TYR A 190 8.38 5.53 11.59
C TYR A 190 7.54 6.81 11.70
N GLU A 191 8.14 7.94 11.36
CA GLU A 191 7.51 9.27 11.34
C GLU A 191 8.11 10.02 10.13
N PRO A 192 7.32 10.44 9.13
CA PRO A 192 7.86 10.99 7.89
C PRO A 192 8.69 12.27 8.13
N SER A 193 8.31 13.10 9.11
CA SER A 193 9.06 14.30 9.46
C SER A 193 10.39 13.99 10.14
N ARG A 194 10.53 12.86 10.86
CA ARG A 194 11.84 12.40 11.39
C ARG A 194 12.78 12.05 10.24
N VAL A 195 12.30 11.34 9.23
CA VAL A 195 13.12 10.98 8.05
C VAL A 195 13.48 12.22 7.22
N GLN A 196 12.55 13.18 7.08
CA GLN A 196 12.83 14.44 6.40
C GLN A 196 13.84 15.31 7.20
N ARG A 197 13.75 15.37 8.53
CA ARG A 197 14.77 16.02 9.39
C ARG A 197 16.12 15.32 9.28
N ALA A 198 16.15 13.98 9.30
CA ALA A 198 17.37 13.19 9.11
C ALA A 198 18.06 13.48 7.77
N ARG A 199 17.27 13.59 6.68
CA ARG A 199 17.75 13.97 5.34
C ARG A 199 18.44 15.34 5.35
N VAL A 200 17.81 16.35 5.94
CA VAL A 200 18.34 17.72 6.04
C VAL A 200 19.61 17.75 6.89
N VAL A 201 19.59 17.16 8.08
CA VAL A 201 20.77 17.11 8.99
C VAL A 201 21.95 16.39 8.35
N LEU A 202 21.72 15.30 7.60
CA LEU A 202 22.78 14.60 6.89
C LEU A 202 23.36 15.44 5.72
N GLN A 203 22.49 16.19 5.02
CA GLN A 203 22.91 17.11 3.96
C GLN A 203 23.73 18.29 4.52
N GLU A 204 23.29 18.90 5.62
CA GLU A 204 24.03 19.93 6.36
C GLU A 204 25.40 19.42 6.80
N TYR A 205 25.46 18.22 7.40
CA TYR A 205 26.71 17.66 7.92
C TYR A 205 27.74 17.36 6.82
N LEU A 206 27.27 16.95 5.63
CA LEU A 206 28.11 16.80 4.45
C LEU A 206 28.58 18.17 3.93
N ALA A 207 27.70 19.18 3.91
CA ALA A 207 28.05 20.56 3.54
C ALA A 207 29.11 21.17 4.47
N GLU A 208 29.01 20.95 5.78
CA GLU A 208 30.01 21.33 6.81
C GLU A 208 31.40 20.70 6.49
N ARG A 209 31.45 19.49 5.91
CA ARG A 209 32.70 18.83 5.45
C ARG A 209 33.16 19.25 4.04
N GLY A 210 32.53 20.27 3.45
CA GLY A 210 32.84 20.78 2.11
C GLY A 210 32.16 20.06 0.96
N ARG A 211 31.10 19.29 1.22
CA ARG A 211 30.24 18.63 0.22
C ARG A 211 28.91 19.39 0.06
N GLN A 212 28.97 20.67 -0.32
CA GLN A 212 27.77 21.53 -0.36
C GLN A 212 26.71 21.04 -1.36
N PHE A 213 27.13 20.36 -2.43
CA PHE A 213 26.25 19.75 -3.43
C PHE A 213 25.87 18.30 -3.13
N ALA A 214 25.93 17.89 -1.85
CA ALA A 214 25.48 16.56 -1.45
C ALA A 214 23.96 16.44 -1.59
N GLU A 215 23.51 15.35 -2.21
CA GLU A 215 22.10 14.96 -2.32
C GLU A 215 21.84 13.73 -1.46
N VAL A 216 20.76 13.76 -0.68
CA VAL A 216 20.36 12.67 0.22
C VAL A 216 18.93 12.27 -0.10
N THR A 217 18.73 11.04 -0.56
CA THR A 217 17.43 10.50 -0.99
C THR A 217 17.03 9.33 -0.09
N PRO A 218 16.01 9.50 0.77
CA PRO A 218 15.51 8.40 1.61
C PRO A 218 14.66 7.44 0.76
N VAL A 219 15.05 6.17 0.75
CA VAL A 219 14.31 5.07 0.12
C VAL A 219 13.70 4.20 1.22
N LEU A 220 12.38 4.05 1.18
CA LEU A 220 11.62 3.28 2.16
C LEU A 220 11.31 1.90 1.58
N ARG A 221 11.68 0.83 2.29
CA ARG A 221 11.31 -0.55 1.93
C ARG A 221 10.42 -1.15 3.02
N PRO A 222 9.12 -1.42 2.76
CA PRO A 222 8.31 -2.19 3.69
C PRO A 222 8.81 -3.63 3.78
N ILE A 223 8.79 -4.19 4.98
CA ILE A 223 9.15 -5.56 5.30
C ILE A 223 7.97 -6.18 6.06
N PRO A 224 7.21 -7.11 5.44
CA PRO A 224 6.14 -7.82 6.12
C PRO A 224 6.63 -8.47 7.43
N PRO A 225 5.84 -8.48 8.52
CA PRO A 225 4.41 -8.18 8.58
C PRO A 225 4.03 -6.72 8.90
N SER A 226 4.93 -5.90 9.45
CA SER A 226 4.68 -4.49 9.84
C SER A 226 5.96 -3.67 10.10
N SER A 227 7.08 -4.10 9.51
CA SER A 227 8.39 -3.46 9.66
C SER A 227 8.73 -2.60 8.45
N LEU A 228 9.61 -1.63 8.62
CA LEU A 228 10.13 -0.79 7.54
C LEU A 228 11.66 -0.71 7.65
N SER A 229 12.36 -0.80 6.52
CA SER A 229 13.78 -0.48 6.41
C SER A 229 13.93 0.87 5.72
N VAL A 230 14.72 1.76 6.32
CA VAL A 230 15.06 3.07 5.75
C VAL A 230 16.46 3.00 5.16
N THR A 231 16.59 3.23 3.86
CA THR A 231 17.89 3.35 3.19
C THR A 231 18.12 4.80 2.78
N PHE A 232 19.10 5.47 3.38
CA PHE A 232 19.54 6.78 2.91
C PHE A 232 20.56 6.61 1.79
N ARG A 233 20.17 6.93 0.55
CA ARG A 233 21.10 7.02 -0.58
C ARG A 233 21.72 8.40 -0.59
N VAL A 234 23.04 8.46 -0.51
CA VAL A 234 23.81 9.70 -0.47
C VAL A 234 24.68 9.78 -1.72
N ASN A 235 24.51 10.87 -2.47
CA ASN A 235 25.45 11.30 -3.48
C ASN A 235 26.23 12.50 -2.91
N GLU A 236 27.46 12.31 -2.46
CA GLU A 236 28.25 13.38 -1.83
C GLU A 236 28.62 14.53 -2.78
N GLY A 237 28.61 14.29 -4.09
CA GLY A 237 29.09 15.24 -5.07
C GLY A 237 30.60 15.59 -4.95
N PRO A 238 31.07 16.59 -5.72
CA PRO A 238 32.45 17.06 -5.66
C PRO A 238 32.74 17.77 -4.33
N LYS A 239 34.00 17.74 -3.87
CA LYS A 239 34.42 18.58 -2.73
C LYS A 239 34.58 20.02 -3.22
N VAL A 240 33.84 20.94 -2.62
CA VAL A 240 34.02 22.38 -2.85
C VAL A 240 35.35 22.81 -2.24
N LYS A 241 36.12 23.59 -3.00
CA LYS A 241 37.34 24.25 -2.55
C LYS A 241 37.10 25.76 -2.56
N VAL A 242 37.64 26.46 -1.58
CA VAL A 242 37.59 27.93 -1.57
C VAL A 242 38.44 28.46 -2.71
N GLY A 243 37.94 29.48 -3.42
CA GLY A 243 38.67 30.16 -4.50
C GLY A 243 39.72 31.14 -3.98
N LYS A 244 40.23 32.01 -4.86
CA LYS A 244 40.97 33.19 -4.41
C LYS A 244 40.06 34.08 -3.55
N LEU A 245 40.62 34.60 -2.47
CA LEU A 245 40.04 35.68 -1.68
C LEU A 245 40.71 36.97 -2.16
N ASP A 246 39.93 37.81 -2.84
CA ASP A 246 40.33 39.18 -3.13
C ASP A 246 39.90 40.04 -1.92
N ILE A 247 40.85 40.82 -1.37
CA ILE A 247 40.74 41.64 -0.15
C ILE A 247 41.07 43.09 -0.52
#